data_AF-A0A2S6SL69-F1
#
_entry.id   AF-A0A2S6SL69-F1
#
_cell.length_a   1.000
_cell.length_b   1.000
_cell.length_c   1.000
_cell.angle_alpha   90.00
_cell.angle_beta   90.00
_cell.angle_gamma   90.00
#
_symmetry.space_group_name_H-M   'P 1'
#
loop_
_entity.id
_entity.type
_entity.pdbx_description
1 polymer ?
#
loop_
_entity_poly.entity_id
_entity_poly.type
_entity_poly.pdbx_seq_one_letter_code
_entity_poly.pdbx_strand_id
1 'polypeptide(L)'
;MFRFFTTRKWFLWGWLGSAIILSSLWFQVKIDVEINEWFGEFYDMIQKALGAPNSITISEYWASLLSFIILAGMYIALAVAISFFTAHFLFRWRTAMVEWYHSVYDKARKIEGAAQRVQEDTIKFSRIMESLGTSLIESIMVLVQFIPILLGLSIGIPIFFFGDWQYGLITGALLWTLGGTIFLIGLGWLLRLVGVEYDLQKKEAAYRKILVIAEDDGSVRPKTIEELFDGVRSIHFLSYLRYLYFNIGRIAYLQANVLSAYVFLAPAIVAGVVTLGVMQQIIRAFGRVEGSMQYLLKAWPTIIELASVYRRLREFEDRIEKSIFDDKSSEKI
;
A
#
# COMPACT_ATOMS: atom_id res chain seq x y z
N MET A 1 1.15 -23.67 1.56
CA MET A 1 1.55 -22.24 1.63
C MET A 1 2.24 -21.91 2.94
N PHE A 2 1.67 -22.30 4.09
CA PHE A 2 2.18 -21.92 5.42
C PHE A 2 3.24 -22.87 6.02
N ARG A 3 3.74 -23.83 5.23
CA ARG A 3 4.76 -24.79 5.69
C ARG A 3 6.04 -24.12 6.20
N PHE A 4 6.31 -22.89 5.77
CA PHE A 4 7.41 -22.06 6.27
C PHE A 4 7.32 -21.79 7.78
N PHE A 5 6.12 -21.65 8.34
CA PHE A 5 5.91 -21.38 9.77
C PHE A 5 5.70 -22.64 10.61
N THR A 6 5.45 -23.79 9.98
CA THR A 6 5.08 -25.03 10.69
C THR A 6 6.17 -26.11 10.63
N THR A 7 7.08 -26.07 9.67
CA THR A 7 8.14 -27.08 9.54
C THR A 7 9.37 -26.73 10.38
N ARG A 8 9.94 -27.71 11.10
CA ARG A 8 11.11 -27.49 11.99
C ARG A 8 12.30 -26.83 11.29
N LYS A 9 12.56 -27.18 10.04
CA LYS A 9 13.64 -26.61 9.21
C LYS A 9 13.53 -25.09 9.07
N TRP A 10 12.31 -24.59 8.90
CA TRP A 10 12.04 -23.19 8.59
C TRP A 10 11.47 -22.39 9.78
N PHE A 11 11.08 -23.07 10.85
CA PHE A 11 10.39 -22.49 12.01
C PHE A 11 11.07 -21.23 12.58
N LEU A 12 12.40 -21.29 12.81
CA LEU A 12 13.16 -20.14 13.31
C LEU A 12 13.12 -18.98 12.32
N TRP A 13 13.34 -19.25 11.02
CA TRP A 13 13.26 -18.22 9.99
C TRP A 13 11.87 -17.61 9.89
N GLY A 14 10.81 -18.42 9.97
CA GLY A 14 9.43 -17.95 9.96
C GLY A 14 9.14 -17.02 11.13
N TRP A 15 9.26 -17.51 12.36
CA TRP A 15 8.82 -16.75 13.54
C TRP A 15 9.78 -15.64 13.95
N LEU A 16 11.08 -15.94 14.05
CA LEU A 16 12.08 -14.92 14.41
C LEU A 16 12.22 -13.89 13.30
N GLY A 17 12.18 -14.31 12.03
CA GLY A 17 12.23 -13.40 10.91
C GLY A 17 11.02 -12.46 10.87
N SER A 18 9.81 -12.98 11.08
CA SER A 18 8.62 -12.13 11.25
C SER A 18 8.77 -11.17 12.44
N ALA A 19 9.25 -11.64 13.59
CA ALA A 19 9.46 -10.77 14.75
C ALA A 19 10.46 -9.63 14.46
N ILE A 20 11.57 -9.92 13.77
CA ILE A 20 12.55 -8.91 13.35
C ILE A 20 11.88 -7.88 12.44
N ILE A 21 11.18 -8.32 11.39
CA ILE A 21 10.51 -7.42 10.44
C ILE A 21 9.47 -6.55 11.18
N LEU A 22 8.59 -7.15 11.98
CA LEU A 22 7.54 -6.42 12.66
C LEU A 22 8.08 -5.46 13.74
N SER A 23 9.11 -5.86 14.49
CA SER A 23 9.76 -4.96 15.45
C SER A 23 10.45 -3.80 14.76
N SER A 24 10.99 -4.01 13.56
CA SER A 24 11.64 -2.94 12.79
C SER A 24 10.67 -1.84 12.36
N LEU A 25 9.40 -2.18 12.09
CA LEU A 25 8.35 -1.21 11.78
C LEU A 25 8.14 -0.26 12.96
N TRP A 26 8.17 -0.78 14.20
CA TRP A 26 8.06 0.05 15.39
C TRP A 26 9.22 1.06 15.50
N PHE A 27 10.45 0.61 15.24
CA PHE A 27 11.61 1.50 15.24
C PHE A 27 11.52 2.56 14.14
N GLN A 28 11.06 2.20 12.93
CA GLN A 28 10.84 3.16 11.84
C GLN A 28 9.82 4.23 12.24
N VAL A 29 8.65 3.83 12.77
CA VAL A 29 7.63 4.78 13.21
C VAL A 29 8.14 5.66 14.36
N LYS A 30 8.98 5.12 15.26
CA LYS A 30 9.62 5.94 16.29
C LYS A 30 10.56 6.98 15.70
N ILE A 31 11.38 6.62 14.72
CA ILE A 31 12.22 7.60 14.01
C ILE A 31 11.35 8.67 13.32
N ASP A 32 10.19 8.30 12.76
CA ASP A 32 9.27 9.29 12.18
C ASP A 32 8.71 10.28 13.21
N VAL A 33 8.48 9.83 14.45
CA VAL A 33 8.07 10.71 15.56
C VAL A 33 9.18 11.69 15.91
N GLU A 34 10.41 11.22 16.05
CA GLU A 34 11.58 12.07 16.33
C GLU A 34 11.83 13.07 15.19
N ILE A 35 11.67 12.64 13.93
CA ILE A 35 11.74 13.53 12.77
C ILE A 35 10.65 14.60 12.83
N ASN A 36 9.42 14.23 13.23
CA ASN A 36 8.34 15.18 13.37
C ASN A 36 8.65 16.24 14.42
N GLU A 37 9.16 15.83 15.59
CA GLU A 37 9.60 16.72 16.66
C GLU A 37 10.72 17.65 16.18
N TRP A 38 11.77 17.08 15.59
CA TRP A 38 12.92 17.82 15.04
C TRP A 38 12.49 18.92 14.08
N PHE A 39 11.58 18.62 13.16
CA PHE A 39 11.10 19.65 12.24
C PHE A 39 10.35 20.77 12.97
N GLY A 40 9.65 20.50 14.08
CA GLY A 40 9.05 21.56 14.89
C GLY A 40 10.10 22.53 15.41
N GLU A 41 11.11 22.00 16.08
CA GLU A 41 12.24 22.80 16.61
C GLU A 41 12.98 23.56 15.50
N PHE A 42 13.23 22.88 14.37
CA PHE A 42 13.88 23.49 13.21
C PHE A 42 13.06 24.66 12.66
N TYR A 43 11.75 24.51 12.49
CA TYR A 43 10.93 25.58 11.96
C TYR A 43 10.74 26.75 12.93
N ASP A 44 10.71 26.50 14.26
CA ASP A 44 10.76 27.58 15.25
C ASP A 44 12.10 28.34 15.20
N MET A 45 13.21 27.62 15.02
CA MET A 45 14.53 28.23 14.80
C MET A 45 14.55 29.08 13.51
N ILE A 46 13.96 28.60 12.41
CA ILE A 46 13.82 29.36 11.17
C ILE A 46 12.95 30.61 11.39
N GLN A 47 11.83 30.49 12.08
CA GLN A 47 10.96 31.62 12.39
C GLN A 47 11.72 32.70 13.17
N LYS A 48 12.50 32.30 14.18
CA LYS A 48 13.35 33.20 14.95
C LYS A 48 14.38 33.90 14.05
N ALA A 49 15.11 33.13 13.23
CA ALA A 49 16.13 33.61 12.30
C ALA A 49 15.60 34.67 11.32
N LEU A 50 14.40 34.46 10.79
CA LEU A 50 13.75 35.36 9.84
C LEU A 50 13.13 36.59 10.53
N GLY A 51 12.77 36.49 11.81
CA GLY A 51 12.16 37.58 12.57
C GLY A 51 13.13 38.69 12.96
N ALA A 52 14.40 38.36 13.18
CA ALA A 52 15.43 39.35 13.52
C ALA A 52 16.83 38.92 13.03
N PRO A 53 17.63 39.82 12.44
CA PRO A 53 19.01 39.53 12.05
C PRO A 53 19.85 39.05 13.24
N ASN A 54 20.72 38.06 13.02
CA ASN A 54 21.63 37.49 14.03
C ASN A 54 20.95 36.94 15.29
N SER A 55 19.66 36.60 15.22
CA SER A 55 18.90 35.99 16.33
C SER A 55 19.22 34.52 16.58
N ILE A 56 19.89 33.88 15.62
CA ILE A 56 20.53 32.57 15.72
C ILE A 56 21.95 32.67 15.16
N THR A 57 22.82 31.77 15.60
CA THR A 57 24.18 31.64 15.08
C THR A 57 24.23 30.66 13.91
N ILE A 58 25.20 30.84 13.01
CA ILE A 58 25.40 29.91 11.89
C ILE A 58 25.74 28.49 12.40
N SER A 59 26.41 28.38 13.55
CA SER A 59 26.71 27.10 14.18
C SER A 59 25.47 26.38 14.71
N GLU A 60 24.51 27.10 15.30
CA GLU A 60 23.21 26.51 15.70
C GLU A 60 22.46 25.94 14.50
N TYR A 61 22.44 26.69 13.39
CA TYR A 61 21.81 26.25 12.15
C TYR A 61 22.43 24.96 11.59
N TRP A 62 23.76 24.90 11.47
CA TRP A 62 24.45 23.70 11.02
C TRP A 62 24.32 22.52 12.00
N ALA A 63 24.33 22.79 13.31
CA ALA A 63 24.12 21.76 14.32
C ALA A 63 22.74 21.11 14.19
N SER A 64 21.69 21.91 13.94
CA SER A 64 20.34 21.40 13.70
C SER A 64 20.27 20.55 12.42
N LEU A 65 20.89 20.98 11.33
CA LEU A 65 20.96 20.16 10.10
C LEU A 65 21.75 18.86 10.30
N LEU A 66 22.84 18.90 11.06
CA LEU A 66 23.61 17.69 11.40
C LEU A 66 22.80 16.71 12.25
N SER A 67 21.99 17.19 13.20
CA SER A 67 21.14 16.29 13.99
C SER A 67 20.06 15.60 13.12
N PHE A 68 19.52 16.29 12.11
CA PHE A 68 18.66 15.64 11.12
C PHE A 68 19.38 14.56 10.31
N ILE A 69 20.61 14.83 9.88
CA ILE A 69 21.41 13.84 9.13
C ILE A 69 21.62 12.58 9.96
N ILE A 70 21.78 12.68 11.28
CA ILE A 70 21.89 11.51 12.17
C ILE A 70 20.58 10.71 12.16
N LEU A 71 19.42 11.35 12.32
CA LEU A 71 18.11 10.69 12.26
C LEU A 71 17.87 10.03 10.90
N ALA A 72 18.15 10.75 9.81
CA ALA A 72 18.04 10.23 8.45
C ALA A 72 19.00 9.04 8.24
N GLY A 73 20.24 9.13 8.73
CA GLY A 73 21.22 8.04 8.66
C GLY A 73 20.75 6.78 9.40
N MET A 74 20.16 6.94 10.60
CA MET A 74 19.56 5.83 11.35
C MET A 74 18.41 5.19 10.58
N TYR A 75 17.50 6.01 10.03
CA TYR A 75 16.39 5.52 9.21
C TYR A 75 16.90 4.74 7.99
N ILE A 76 17.85 5.29 7.24
CA ILE A 76 18.42 4.67 6.04
C ILE A 76 19.10 3.35 6.40
N ALA A 77 19.94 3.32 7.44
CA ALA A 77 20.62 2.11 7.87
C ALA A 77 19.63 0.99 8.22
N LEU A 78 18.58 1.33 8.99
CA LEU A 78 17.52 0.39 9.34
C LEU A 78 16.75 -0.07 8.10
N ALA A 79 16.32 0.85 7.23
CA ALA A 79 15.54 0.55 6.04
C ALA A 79 16.32 -0.35 5.06
N VAL A 80 17.61 -0.09 4.84
CA VAL A 80 18.46 -0.92 3.97
C VAL A 80 18.65 -2.32 4.57
N ALA A 81 18.97 -2.41 5.87
CA ALA A 81 19.17 -3.69 6.54
C ALA A 81 17.90 -4.55 6.51
N ILE A 82 16.74 -3.96 6.79
CA ILE A 82 15.46 -4.66 6.80
C ILE A 82 14.99 -4.99 5.40
N SER A 83 15.16 -4.11 4.41
CA SER A 83 14.83 -4.41 3.01
C SER A 83 15.60 -5.63 2.50
N PHE A 84 16.91 -5.68 2.78
CA PHE A 84 17.74 -6.84 2.45
C PHE A 84 17.27 -8.11 3.20
N PHE A 85 16.99 -8.00 4.50
CA PHE A 85 16.50 -9.13 5.30
C PHE A 85 15.14 -9.65 4.82
N THR A 86 14.19 -8.77 4.52
CA THR A 86 12.85 -9.12 4.02
C THR A 86 12.94 -9.82 2.65
N ALA A 87 13.81 -9.38 1.74
CA ALA A 87 14.04 -10.09 0.48
C ALA A 87 14.51 -11.54 0.71
N HIS A 88 15.43 -11.72 1.66
CA HIS A 88 15.95 -13.03 2.07
C HIS A 88 14.91 -13.91 2.78
N PHE A 89 14.06 -13.30 3.59
CA PHE A 89 12.94 -13.96 4.26
C PHE A 89 11.91 -14.45 3.24
N LEU A 90 11.49 -13.60 2.31
CA LEU A 90 10.54 -13.93 1.26
C LEU A 90 11.05 -15.04 0.34
N PHE A 91 12.34 -14.99 -0.01
CA PHE A 91 12.95 -16.06 -0.79
C PHE A 91 12.92 -17.40 -0.04
N ARG A 92 13.27 -17.44 1.25
CA ARG A 92 13.22 -18.66 2.06
C ARG A 92 11.81 -19.19 2.25
N TRP A 93 10.83 -18.31 2.43
CA TRP A 93 9.42 -18.70 2.45
C TRP A 93 9.04 -19.38 1.12
N ARG A 94 9.43 -18.77 -0.01
CA ARG A 94 9.21 -19.40 -1.32
C ARG A 94 9.93 -20.75 -1.44
N THR A 95 11.17 -20.87 -0.99
CA THR A 95 11.92 -22.14 -0.97
C THR A 95 11.16 -23.21 -0.20
N ALA A 96 10.63 -22.90 0.98
CA ALA A 96 9.85 -23.84 1.78
C ALA A 96 8.58 -24.33 1.06
N MET A 97 7.91 -23.45 0.30
CA MET A 97 6.77 -23.86 -0.53
C MET A 97 7.21 -24.78 -1.68
N VAL A 98 8.25 -24.39 -2.41
CA VAL A 98 8.77 -25.13 -3.57
C VAL A 98 9.32 -26.50 -3.17
N GLU A 99 10.04 -26.61 -2.05
CA GLU A 99 10.54 -27.89 -1.53
C GLU A 99 9.42 -28.90 -1.32
N TRP A 100 8.30 -28.45 -0.73
CA TRP A 100 7.15 -29.33 -0.55
C TRP A 100 6.52 -29.71 -1.90
N TYR A 101 6.29 -28.73 -2.80
CA TYR A 101 5.73 -29.03 -4.12
C TYR A 101 6.57 -30.01 -4.93
N HIS A 102 7.90 -29.93 -4.83
CA HIS A 102 8.81 -30.89 -5.44
C HIS A 102 8.67 -32.29 -4.83
N SER A 103 8.50 -32.40 -3.51
CA SER A 103 8.32 -33.70 -2.83
C SER A 103 7.05 -34.44 -3.25
N VAL A 104 6.06 -33.73 -3.78
CA VAL A 104 4.76 -34.28 -4.24
C VAL A 104 4.55 -34.08 -5.75
N TYR A 105 5.63 -33.81 -6.50
CA TYR A 105 5.51 -33.33 -7.88
C TYR A 105 4.84 -34.35 -8.81
N ASP A 106 5.03 -35.66 -8.58
CA ASP A 106 4.37 -36.71 -9.38
C ASP A 106 2.84 -36.66 -9.31
N LYS A 107 2.30 -36.12 -8.22
CA LYS A 107 0.87 -35.90 -8.01
C LYS A 107 0.48 -34.53 -8.52
N ALA A 108 1.26 -33.51 -8.15
CA ALA A 108 1.03 -32.12 -8.54
C ALA A 108 0.98 -31.93 -10.07
N ARG A 109 1.89 -32.58 -10.83
CA ARG A 109 1.96 -32.45 -12.30
C ARG A 109 0.73 -32.95 -13.04
N LYS A 110 -0.13 -33.75 -12.40
CA LYS A 110 -1.40 -34.24 -12.97
C LYS A 110 -2.50 -33.16 -12.94
N ILE A 111 -2.28 -32.08 -12.19
CA ILE A 111 -3.23 -30.98 -12.07
C ILE A 111 -2.88 -29.91 -13.11
N GLU A 112 -3.88 -29.47 -13.87
CA GLU A 112 -3.72 -28.42 -14.87
C GLU A 112 -3.15 -27.13 -14.25
N GLY A 113 -2.16 -26.53 -14.93
CA GLY A 113 -1.51 -25.31 -14.48
C GLY A 113 -0.54 -25.47 -13.31
N ALA A 114 -0.15 -26.69 -12.92
CA ALA A 114 0.76 -26.93 -11.79
C ALA A 114 2.05 -26.10 -11.85
N ALA A 115 2.70 -26.00 -13.02
CA ALA A 115 3.90 -25.20 -13.19
C ALA A 115 3.67 -23.71 -12.88
N GLN A 116 2.54 -23.15 -13.32
CA GLN A 116 2.14 -21.77 -13.02
C GLN A 116 1.89 -21.58 -11.52
N ARG A 117 1.19 -22.52 -10.87
CA ARG A 117 0.93 -22.45 -9.42
C ARG A 117 2.22 -22.44 -8.62
N VAL A 118 3.13 -23.37 -8.92
CA VAL A 118 4.41 -23.50 -8.22
C VAL A 118 5.34 -22.30 -8.48
N GLN A 119 5.38 -21.79 -9.71
CA GLN A 119 6.32 -20.73 -10.09
C GLN A 119 5.78 -19.33 -9.79
N GLU A 120 4.60 -18.99 -10.30
CA GLU A 120 4.07 -17.62 -10.30
C GLU A 120 3.27 -17.33 -9.03
N ASP A 121 2.31 -18.20 -8.71
CA ASP A 121 1.39 -17.95 -7.58
C ASP A 121 2.12 -18.00 -6.23
N THR A 122 3.14 -18.85 -6.06
CA THR A 122 3.93 -18.88 -4.81
C THR A 122 4.71 -17.57 -4.58
N ILE A 123 5.24 -16.95 -5.64
CA ILE A 123 5.92 -15.65 -5.55
C ILE A 123 4.92 -14.57 -5.17
N LYS A 124 3.79 -14.51 -5.90
CA LYS A 124 2.76 -13.51 -5.66
C LYS A 124 2.22 -13.62 -4.24
N PHE A 125 1.94 -14.83 -3.78
CA PHE A 125 1.43 -15.08 -2.44
C PHE A 125 2.35 -14.52 -1.35
N SER A 126 3.63 -14.89 -1.34
CA SER A 126 4.54 -14.45 -0.26
C SER A 126 4.80 -12.95 -0.30
N ARG A 127 4.97 -12.36 -1.49
CA ARG A 127 5.18 -10.92 -1.65
C ARG A 127 3.97 -10.09 -1.23
N ILE A 128 2.78 -10.48 -1.70
CA ILE A 128 1.55 -9.74 -1.39
C ILE A 128 1.24 -9.87 0.10
N MET A 129 1.40 -11.07 0.69
CA MET A 129 1.14 -11.30 2.11
C MET A 129 2.09 -10.49 3.01
N GLU A 130 3.38 -10.43 2.67
CA GLU A 130 4.34 -9.59 3.40
C GLU A 130 3.98 -8.12 3.24
N SER A 131 3.84 -7.62 2.02
CA SER A 131 3.57 -6.21 1.77
C SER A 131 2.28 -5.73 2.43
N LEU A 132 1.18 -6.49 2.33
CA LEU A 132 -0.07 -6.16 3.03
C LEU A 132 0.10 -6.26 4.55
N GLY A 133 0.76 -7.30 5.05
CA GLY A 133 0.97 -7.50 6.49
C GLY A 133 1.79 -6.38 7.13
N THR A 134 2.92 -6.02 6.52
CA THR A 134 3.82 -4.98 7.03
C THR A 134 3.16 -3.60 6.95
N SER A 135 2.55 -3.25 5.82
CA SER A 135 1.87 -1.96 5.66
C SER A 135 0.63 -1.79 6.56
N LEU A 136 -0.13 -2.86 6.85
CA LEU A 136 -1.23 -2.83 7.81
C LEU A 136 -0.71 -2.53 9.23
N ILE A 137 0.33 -3.26 9.66
CA ILE A 137 0.89 -3.12 10.99
C ILE A 137 1.55 -1.76 11.16
N GLU A 138 2.28 -1.28 10.14
CA GLU A 138 2.83 0.06 10.09
C GLU A 138 1.73 1.11 10.24
N SER A 139 0.64 1.01 9.46
CA SER A 139 -0.49 1.95 9.54
C SER A 139 -1.10 2.00 10.94
N ILE A 140 -1.25 0.85 11.61
CA ILE A 140 -1.73 0.79 13.00
C ILE A 140 -0.72 1.45 13.95
N MET A 141 0.57 1.16 13.83
CA MET A 141 1.62 1.76 14.67
C MET A 141 1.69 3.27 14.50
N VAL A 142 1.55 3.77 13.27
CA VAL A 142 1.48 5.21 12.97
C VAL A 142 0.29 5.82 13.67
N LEU A 143 -0.91 5.23 13.58
CA LEU A 143 -2.09 5.74 14.29
C LEU A 143 -1.85 5.76 15.81
N VAL A 144 -1.27 4.71 16.38
CA VAL A 144 -0.97 4.63 17.82
C VAL A 144 0.01 5.71 18.27
N GLN A 145 1.01 6.07 17.46
CA GLN A 145 2.00 7.10 17.81
C GLN A 145 1.51 8.52 17.51
N PHE A 146 0.92 8.74 16.33
CA PHE A 146 0.60 10.08 15.86
C PHE A 146 -0.76 10.60 16.31
N ILE A 147 -1.73 9.76 16.68
CA ILE A 147 -2.99 10.23 17.26
C ILE A 147 -2.74 10.97 18.60
N PRO A 148 -2.00 10.40 19.58
CA PRO A 148 -1.70 11.11 20.82
C PRO A 148 -0.91 12.40 20.60
N ILE A 149 0.06 12.40 19.69
CA ILE A 149 0.83 13.60 19.33
C ILE A 149 -0.10 14.67 18.76
N LEU A 150 -0.95 14.30 17.81
CA LEU A 150 -1.90 15.22 17.20
C LEU A 150 -2.90 15.78 18.22
N LEU A 151 -3.37 14.95 19.17
CA LEU A 151 -4.19 15.42 20.29
C LEU A 151 -3.46 16.44 21.14
N GLY A 152 -2.25 16.10 21.59
CA GLY A 152 -1.44 16.97 22.46
C GLY A 152 -1.16 18.32 21.81
N LEU A 153 -0.81 18.32 20.52
CA LEU A 153 -0.57 19.54 19.76
C LEU A 153 -1.86 20.33 19.48
N SER A 154 -3.03 19.72 19.55
CA SER A 154 -4.32 20.40 19.31
C SER A 154 -4.90 21.09 20.55
N ILE A 155 -4.33 20.87 21.74
CA ILE A 155 -4.89 21.40 22.98
C ILE A 155 -4.81 22.92 22.99
N GLY A 156 -5.95 23.59 23.16
CA GLY A 156 -6.02 25.05 23.26
C GLY A 156 -5.87 25.78 21.92
N ILE A 157 -5.95 25.06 20.79
CA ILE A 157 -5.88 25.63 19.44
C ILE A 157 -7.28 25.63 18.81
N PRO A 158 -7.76 26.76 18.28
CA PRO A 158 -9.05 26.82 17.60
C PRO A 158 -8.98 26.14 16.22
N ILE A 159 -9.80 25.11 16.03
CA ILE A 159 -9.84 24.31 14.80
C ILE A 159 -11.08 24.69 13.99
N PHE A 160 -10.92 24.91 12.69
CA PHE A 160 -12.01 25.23 11.77
C PHE A 160 -13.11 24.15 11.81
N PHE A 161 -14.38 24.57 11.84
CA PHE A 161 -15.58 23.77 12.10
C PHE A 161 -15.74 23.18 13.51
N PHE A 162 -14.68 23.08 14.32
CA PHE A 162 -14.71 22.37 15.60
C PHE A 162 -14.43 23.23 16.84
N GLY A 163 -13.98 24.48 16.67
CA GLY A 163 -13.59 25.34 17.79
C GLY A 163 -12.43 24.74 18.58
N ASP A 164 -12.45 24.90 19.91
CA ASP A 164 -11.38 24.43 20.80
C ASP A 164 -11.52 22.96 21.21
N TRP A 165 -12.30 22.19 20.45
CA TRP A 165 -12.51 20.77 20.74
C TRP A 165 -11.24 19.98 20.45
N GLN A 166 -10.65 19.38 21.48
CA GLN A 166 -9.35 18.66 21.41
C GLN A 166 -9.29 17.54 20.34
N TYR A 167 -10.43 16.99 19.92
CA TYR A 167 -10.48 15.95 18.88
C TYR A 167 -10.67 16.50 17.46
N GLY A 168 -10.79 17.82 17.29
CA GLY A 168 -11.17 18.46 16.03
C GLY A 168 -10.27 18.08 14.84
N LEU A 169 -8.95 18.01 15.03
CA LEU A 169 -8.03 17.63 13.95
C LEU A 169 -8.14 16.15 13.57
N ILE A 170 -8.36 15.26 14.54
CA ILE A 170 -8.54 13.83 14.26
C ILE A 170 -9.88 13.59 13.56
N THR A 171 -10.94 14.22 14.04
CA THR A 171 -12.25 14.16 13.39
C THR A 171 -12.17 14.78 11.99
N GLY A 172 -11.46 15.90 11.82
CA GLY A 172 -11.19 16.49 10.52
C GLY A 172 -10.45 15.55 9.57
N ALA A 173 -9.40 14.87 10.04
CA ALA A 173 -8.67 13.86 9.27
C ALA A 173 -9.59 12.70 8.86
N LEU A 174 -10.41 12.18 9.79
CA LEU A 174 -11.36 11.10 9.50
C LEU A 174 -12.42 11.54 8.47
N LEU A 175 -13.02 12.71 8.63
CA LEU A 175 -14.02 13.22 7.70
C LEU A 175 -13.42 13.48 6.32
N TRP A 176 -12.20 14.03 6.26
CA TRP A 176 -11.51 14.29 5.01
C TRP A 176 -11.18 12.98 4.27
N THR A 177 -10.64 11.98 4.98
CA THR A 177 -10.33 10.66 4.40
C THR A 177 -11.56 9.93 3.90
N LEU A 178 -12.62 9.86 4.72
CA LEU A 178 -13.88 9.21 4.33
C LEU A 178 -14.59 9.98 3.21
N GLY A 179 -14.65 11.31 3.31
CA GLY A 179 -15.26 12.17 2.31
C GLY A 179 -14.56 12.05 0.96
N GLY A 180 -13.23 12.09 0.95
CA GLY A 180 -12.42 11.87 -0.25
C GLY A 180 -12.66 10.50 -0.89
N THR A 181 -12.78 9.47 -0.06
CA THR A 181 -13.08 8.11 -0.53
C THR A 181 -14.45 8.02 -1.18
N ILE A 182 -15.49 8.51 -0.50
CA ILE A 182 -16.86 8.52 -1.01
C ILE A 182 -16.92 9.32 -2.31
N PHE A 183 -16.21 10.46 -2.36
CA PHE A 183 -16.09 11.27 -3.57
C PHE A 183 -15.49 10.48 -4.75
N LEU A 184 -14.36 9.79 -4.56
CA LEU A 184 -13.73 9.00 -5.62
C LEU A 184 -14.59 7.81 -6.06
N ILE A 185 -15.25 7.13 -5.13
CA ILE A 185 -16.19 6.04 -5.44
C ILE A 185 -17.37 6.58 -6.26
N GLY A 186 -17.96 7.69 -5.81
CA GLY A 186 -19.06 8.36 -6.52
C GLY A 186 -18.66 8.80 -7.93
N LEU A 187 -17.45 9.35 -8.09
CA LEU A 187 -16.92 9.75 -9.39
C LEU A 187 -16.69 8.54 -10.32
N GLY A 188 -16.13 7.45 -9.81
CA GLY A 188 -15.93 6.21 -10.57
C GLY A 188 -17.25 5.56 -11.01
N TRP A 189 -18.27 5.63 -10.16
CA TRP A 189 -19.63 5.18 -10.47
C TRP A 189 -20.30 6.07 -11.53
N LEU A 190 -20.23 7.40 -11.38
CA LEU A 190 -20.81 8.38 -12.31
C LEU A 190 -20.22 8.23 -13.73
N LEU A 191 -18.90 8.04 -13.82
CA LEU A 191 -18.18 7.81 -15.09
C LEU A 191 -18.34 6.37 -15.60
N ARG A 192 -19.04 5.51 -14.86
CA ARG A 192 -19.28 4.09 -15.17
C ARG A 192 -17.99 3.35 -15.53
N LEU A 193 -16.93 3.54 -14.74
CA LEU A 193 -15.60 2.97 -15.02
C LEU A 193 -15.63 1.44 -15.06
N VAL A 194 -16.35 0.81 -14.11
CA VAL A 194 -16.53 -0.65 -14.06
C VAL A 194 -17.18 -1.17 -15.35
N GLY A 195 -18.17 -0.45 -15.88
CA GLY A 195 -18.84 -0.83 -17.12
C GLY A 195 -17.91 -0.78 -18.33
N VAL A 196 -17.05 0.25 -18.42
CA VAL A 196 -16.07 0.35 -19.50
C VAL A 196 -15.02 -0.73 -19.43
N GLU A 197 -14.51 -1.02 -18.24
CA GLU A 197 -13.51 -2.06 -18.04
C GLU A 197 -14.07 -3.42 -18.47
N TYR A 198 -15.34 -3.69 -18.14
CA TYR A 198 -16.03 -4.89 -18.60
C TYR A 198 -16.18 -4.94 -20.12
N ASP A 199 -16.64 -3.85 -20.75
CA ASP A 199 -16.80 -3.78 -22.20
C ASP A 199 -15.45 -3.91 -22.93
N LEU A 200 -14.37 -3.36 -22.35
CA LEU A 200 -13.00 -3.48 -22.84
C LEU A 200 -12.55 -4.94 -22.83
N GLN A 201 -12.69 -5.64 -21.69
CA GLN A 201 -12.37 -7.06 -21.58
C GLN A 201 -13.17 -7.91 -22.56
N LYS A 202 -14.46 -7.60 -22.76
CA LYS A 202 -15.32 -8.30 -23.71
C LYS A 202 -14.85 -8.12 -25.16
N LYS A 203 -14.46 -6.91 -25.56
CA LYS A 203 -13.96 -6.62 -26.91
C LYS A 203 -12.59 -7.25 -27.17
N GLU A 204 -11.67 -7.17 -26.20
CA GLU A 204 -10.36 -7.83 -26.24
C GLU A 204 -10.49 -9.37 -26.34
N ALA A 205 -11.40 -9.97 -25.56
CA ALA A 205 -11.66 -11.40 -25.63
C ALA A 205 -12.26 -11.82 -26.98
N ALA A 206 -13.15 -11.02 -27.55
CA ALA A 206 -13.71 -11.27 -28.88
C ALA A 206 -12.62 -11.20 -29.97
N TYR A 207 -11.74 -10.20 -29.90
CA TYR A 207 -10.58 -10.09 -30.80
C TYR A 207 -9.65 -11.29 -30.68
N ARG A 208 -9.28 -11.69 -29.44
CA ARG A 208 -8.47 -12.89 -29.18
C ARG A 208 -9.11 -14.15 -29.77
N LYS A 209 -10.42 -14.33 -29.63
CA LYS A 209 -11.14 -15.49 -30.17
C LYS A 209 -11.00 -15.58 -31.69
N ILE A 210 -11.05 -14.45 -32.40
CA ILE A 210 -10.91 -14.42 -33.86
C ILE A 210 -9.48 -14.79 -34.27
N LEU A 211 -8.46 -14.32 -33.53
CA LEU A 211 -7.06 -14.69 -33.80
C LEU A 211 -6.82 -16.19 -33.64
N VAL A 212 -7.36 -16.81 -32.58
CA VAL A 212 -7.25 -18.27 -32.38
C VAL A 212 -7.91 -19.04 -33.52
N ILE A 213 -9.10 -18.63 -33.97
CA ILE A 213 -9.76 -19.26 -35.13
C ILE A 213 -8.93 -19.11 -36.41
N ALA A 214 -8.30 -17.96 -36.63
CA ALA A 214 -7.45 -17.73 -37.79
C ALA A 214 -6.11 -18.50 -37.72
N GLU A 215 -5.61 -18.79 -36.52
CA GLU A 215 -4.45 -19.66 -36.30
C GLU A 215 -4.79 -21.13 -36.59
N ASP A 216 -5.97 -21.59 -36.14
CA ASP A 216 -6.44 -22.97 -36.31
C ASP A 216 -6.94 -23.26 -37.74
N ASP A 217 -7.61 -22.29 -38.38
CA ASP A 217 -8.21 -22.43 -39.71
C ASP A 217 -7.45 -21.58 -40.74
N GLY A 218 -6.46 -22.20 -41.38
CA GLY A 218 -5.61 -21.57 -42.41
C GLY A 218 -6.35 -21.14 -43.69
N SER A 219 -7.68 -21.31 -43.77
CA SER A 219 -8.52 -20.87 -44.88
C SER A 219 -9.25 -19.54 -44.63
N VAL A 220 -9.23 -19.03 -43.39
CA VAL A 220 -9.90 -17.77 -43.03
C VAL A 220 -9.04 -16.60 -43.46
N ARG A 221 -9.49 -15.83 -44.47
CA ARG A 221 -8.83 -14.59 -44.88
C ARG A 221 -8.75 -13.63 -43.68
N PRO A 222 -7.58 -13.07 -43.32
CA PRO A 222 -7.52 -12.07 -42.27
C PRO A 222 -8.38 -10.88 -42.72
N LYS A 223 -9.46 -10.60 -41.97
CA LYS A 223 -10.17 -9.31 -42.14
C LYS A 223 -9.15 -8.20 -41.93
N THR A 224 -9.36 -7.04 -42.55
CA THR A 224 -8.45 -5.90 -42.37
C THR A 224 -8.33 -5.57 -40.89
N ILE A 225 -7.18 -5.04 -40.46
CA ILE A 225 -6.99 -4.64 -39.06
C ILE A 225 -8.07 -3.64 -38.64
N GLU A 226 -8.50 -2.78 -39.55
CA GLU A 226 -9.63 -1.89 -39.36
C GLU A 226 -10.91 -2.64 -38.96
N GLU A 227 -11.27 -3.73 -39.63
CA GLU A 227 -12.48 -4.49 -39.27
C GLU A 227 -12.33 -5.35 -38.01
N LEU A 228 -11.13 -5.88 -37.73
CA LEU A 228 -10.90 -6.73 -36.55
C LEU A 228 -10.75 -5.91 -35.25
N PHE A 229 -10.12 -4.73 -35.36
CA PHE A 229 -9.60 -4.00 -34.21
C PHE A 229 -10.37 -2.72 -33.90
N ASP A 230 -11.24 -2.23 -34.78
CA ASP A 230 -11.99 -0.99 -34.52
C ASP A 230 -12.89 -1.06 -33.27
N GLY A 231 -13.48 -2.23 -33.01
CA GLY A 231 -14.24 -2.48 -31.78
C GLY A 231 -13.40 -2.42 -30.50
N VAL A 232 -12.12 -2.77 -30.57
CA VAL A 232 -11.15 -2.66 -29.47
C VAL A 232 -10.66 -1.22 -29.35
N ARG A 233 -10.29 -0.60 -30.47
CA ARG A 233 -9.85 0.79 -30.55
C ARG A 233 -10.88 1.77 -29.98
N SER A 234 -12.15 1.65 -30.37
CA SER A 234 -13.23 2.52 -29.93
C SER A 234 -13.48 2.46 -28.41
N ILE A 235 -13.47 1.24 -27.83
CA ILE A 235 -13.64 1.10 -26.38
C ILE A 235 -12.43 1.62 -25.60
N HIS A 236 -11.21 1.46 -26.13
CA HIS A 236 -10.01 2.07 -25.53
C HIS A 236 -10.09 3.60 -25.54
N PHE A 237 -10.50 4.23 -26.64
CA PHE A 237 -10.67 5.70 -26.66
C PHE A 237 -11.73 6.20 -25.66
N LEU A 238 -12.85 5.48 -25.54
CA LEU A 238 -13.87 5.79 -24.52
C LEU A 238 -13.32 5.62 -23.11
N SER A 239 -12.52 4.56 -22.89
CA SER A 239 -11.82 4.31 -21.62
C SER A 239 -10.88 5.46 -21.28
N TYR A 240 -10.02 5.87 -22.22
CA TYR A 240 -9.09 6.98 -22.03
C TYR A 240 -9.81 8.27 -21.64
N LEU A 241 -10.92 8.62 -22.30
CA LEU A 241 -11.69 9.81 -21.95
C LEU A 241 -12.28 9.71 -20.53
N ARG A 242 -12.86 8.57 -20.14
CA ARG A 242 -13.44 8.42 -18.81
C ARG A 242 -12.36 8.42 -17.71
N TYR A 243 -11.24 7.75 -17.95
CA TYR A 243 -10.11 7.81 -17.03
C TYR A 243 -9.45 9.20 -16.98
N LEU A 244 -9.47 9.98 -18.06
CA LEU A 244 -9.05 11.38 -18.04
C LEU A 244 -9.90 12.18 -17.04
N TYR A 245 -11.23 12.14 -17.16
CA TYR A 245 -12.13 12.84 -16.23
C TYR A 245 -12.01 12.32 -14.79
N PHE A 246 -11.89 11.01 -14.60
CA PHE A 246 -11.65 10.44 -13.28
C PHE A 246 -10.33 10.94 -12.68
N ASN A 247 -9.26 10.96 -13.47
CA ASN A 247 -7.94 11.41 -13.02
C ASN A 247 -7.91 12.89 -12.70
N ILE A 248 -8.67 13.74 -13.41
CA ILE A 248 -8.83 15.15 -13.02
C ILE A 248 -9.38 15.23 -11.58
N GLY A 249 -10.48 14.54 -11.28
CA GLY A 249 -11.05 14.53 -9.93
C GLY A 249 -10.12 13.90 -8.88
N ARG A 250 -9.48 12.78 -9.22
CA ARG A 250 -8.51 12.10 -8.35
C ARG A 250 -7.32 12.99 -8.01
N ILE A 251 -6.69 13.61 -9.02
CA ILE A 251 -5.52 14.48 -8.82
C ILE A 251 -5.94 15.74 -8.07
N ALA A 252 -7.08 16.35 -8.41
CA ALA A 252 -7.61 17.51 -7.68
C ALA A 252 -7.82 17.20 -6.19
N TYR A 253 -8.42 16.05 -5.88
CA TYR A 253 -8.55 15.59 -4.48
C TYR A 253 -7.18 15.44 -3.80
N LEU A 254 -6.20 14.81 -4.44
CA LEU A 254 -4.86 14.66 -3.87
C LEU A 254 -4.17 16.00 -3.62
N GLN A 255 -4.35 16.99 -4.51
CA GLN A 255 -3.81 18.34 -4.31
C GLN A 255 -4.56 19.09 -3.20
N ALA A 256 -5.88 18.96 -3.12
CA ALA A 256 -6.66 19.52 -2.02
C ALA A 256 -6.24 18.89 -0.67
N ASN A 257 -5.90 17.60 -0.63
CA ASN A 257 -5.45 16.91 0.56
C ASN A 257 -4.21 17.57 1.18
N VAL A 258 -3.28 18.06 0.36
CA VAL A 258 -2.06 18.78 0.84
C VAL A 258 -2.43 20.02 1.66
N LEU A 259 -3.57 20.65 1.37
CA LEU A 259 -4.05 21.86 2.05
C LEU A 259 -5.03 21.59 3.19
N SER A 260 -5.51 20.35 3.35
CA SER A 260 -6.56 20.00 4.31
C SER A 260 -6.21 20.42 5.75
N ALA A 261 -5.01 20.08 6.21
CA ALA A 261 -4.52 20.47 7.54
C ALA A 261 -4.47 22.01 7.72
N TYR A 262 -4.05 22.74 6.68
CA TYR A 262 -4.03 24.22 6.72
C TYR A 262 -5.43 24.82 6.82
N VAL A 263 -6.41 24.23 6.13
CA VAL A 263 -7.82 24.66 6.24
C VAL A 263 -8.32 24.46 7.67
N PHE A 264 -8.05 23.30 8.29
CA PHE A 264 -8.44 23.06 9.68
C PHE A 264 -7.73 23.98 10.68
N LEU A 265 -6.46 24.33 10.43
CA LEU A 265 -5.69 25.24 11.27
C LEU A 265 -5.91 26.73 10.98
N ALA A 266 -6.70 27.09 9.96
CA ALA A 266 -6.81 28.47 9.51
C ALA A 266 -7.15 29.48 10.63
N PRO A 267 -8.13 29.22 11.54
CA PRO A 267 -8.43 30.14 12.64
C PRO A 267 -7.23 30.37 13.57
N ALA A 268 -6.51 29.32 13.90
CA ALA A 268 -5.35 29.37 14.78
C ALA A 268 -4.17 30.12 14.16
N ILE A 269 -3.92 29.90 12.87
CA ILE A 269 -2.88 30.60 12.11
C ILE A 269 -3.19 32.10 12.05
N VAL A 270 -4.44 32.47 11.72
CA VAL A 270 -4.87 33.87 11.62
C VAL A 270 -4.85 34.55 12.99
N ALA A 271 -5.19 33.84 14.06
CA ALA A 271 -5.12 34.36 15.43
C ALA A 271 -3.68 34.48 15.96
N GLY A 272 -2.68 33.90 15.29
CA GLY A 272 -1.29 33.94 15.72
C GLY A 272 -1.00 33.18 17.01
N VAL A 273 -1.83 32.20 17.36
CA VAL A 273 -1.72 31.44 18.63
C VAL A 273 -0.86 30.17 18.50
N VAL A 274 -0.27 29.93 17.33
CA VAL A 274 0.54 28.74 17.02
C VAL A 274 1.86 29.18 16.42
N THR A 275 2.96 28.57 16.87
CA THR A 275 4.29 28.80 16.28
C THR A 275 4.43 28.09 14.95
N LEU A 276 5.40 28.51 14.12
CA LEU A 276 5.67 27.84 12.85
C LEU A 276 6.04 26.37 13.06
N GLY A 277 6.81 26.06 14.11
CA GLY A 277 7.20 24.71 14.49
C GLY A 277 6.01 23.82 14.84
N VAL A 278 5.13 24.28 15.72
CA VAL A 278 3.92 23.54 16.11
C VAL A 278 3.00 23.34 14.91
N MET A 279 2.79 24.37 14.07
CA MET A 279 2.01 24.25 12.84
C MET A 279 2.55 23.14 11.93
N GLN A 280 3.87 23.12 11.75
CA GLN A 280 4.55 22.13 10.91
C GLN A 280 4.46 20.71 11.49
N GLN A 281 4.57 20.55 12.81
CA GLN A 281 4.35 19.28 13.50
C GLN A 281 2.92 18.77 13.30
N ILE A 282 1.93 19.66 13.43
CA ILE A 282 0.52 19.31 13.23
C ILE A 282 0.27 18.85 11.79
N ILE A 283 0.73 19.60 10.79
CA ILE A 283 0.50 19.29 9.37
C ILE A 283 1.07 17.90 9.03
N ARG A 284 2.30 17.60 9.47
CA ARG A 284 2.91 16.28 9.26
C ARG A 284 2.16 15.19 10.01
N ALA A 285 1.85 15.39 11.29
CA ALA A 285 1.13 14.41 12.09
C ALA A 285 -0.26 14.13 11.51
N PHE A 286 -0.99 15.16 11.10
CA PHE A 286 -2.27 15.06 10.41
C PHE A 286 -2.15 14.20 9.14
N GLY A 287 -1.16 14.48 8.29
CA GLY A 287 -0.92 13.69 7.07
C GLY A 287 -0.58 12.22 7.35
N ARG A 288 0.18 11.92 8.42
CA ARG A 288 0.47 10.53 8.84
C ARG A 288 -0.80 9.81 9.31
N VAL A 289 -1.66 10.47 10.09
CA VAL A 289 -2.94 9.92 10.55
C VAL A 289 -3.91 9.70 9.39
N GLU A 290 -4.12 10.72 8.56
CA GLU A 290 -4.94 10.71 7.34
C GLU A 290 -4.53 9.56 6.40
N GLY A 291 -3.24 9.49 6.07
CA GLY A 291 -2.70 8.46 5.19
C GLY A 291 -2.93 7.04 5.70
N SER A 292 -2.78 6.83 7.01
CA SER A 292 -2.96 5.53 7.69
C SER A 292 -4.42 5.12 7.78
N MET A 293 -5.34 6.07 8.01
CA MET A 293 -6.79 5.81 7.99
C MET A 293 -7.27 5.33 6.61
N GLN A 294 -6.63 5.78 5.53
CA GLN A 294 -6.94 5.34 4.16
C GLN A 294 -6.33 3.98 3.78
N TYR A 295 -5.58 3.32 4.68
CA TYR A 295 -4.86 2.09 4.36
C TYR A 295 -5.75 1.05 3.66
N LEU A 296 -6.88 0.68 4.26
CA LEU A 296 -7.76 -0.38 3.75
C LEU A 296 -8.25 -0.10 2.32
N LEU A 297 -8.50 1.17 2.01
CA LEU A 297 -9.00 1.60 0.71
C LEU A 297 -7.90 1.54 -0.34
N LYS A 298 -6.68 1.98 0.02
CA LYS A 298 -5.50 1.89 -0.85
C LYS A 298 -5.09 0.43 -1.10
N ALA A 299 -5.18 -0.41 -0.07
CA ALA A 299 -4.81 -1.82 -0.12
C ALA A 299 -5.85 -2.72 -0.80
N TRP A 300 -7.07 -2.23 -1.06
CA TRP A 300 -8.19 -3.05 -1.53
C TRP A 300 -7.89 -3.88 -2.81
N PRO A 301 -7.32 -3.32 -3.89
CA PRO A 301 -6.98 -4.11 -5.07
C PRO A 301 -5.99 -5.24 -4.77
N THR A 302 -5.01 -4.96 -3.92
CA THR A 302 -3.98 -5.91 -3.50
C THR A 302 -4.57 -7.01 -2.59
N ILE A 303 -5.54 -6.68 -1.74
CA ILE A 303 -6.30 -7.67 -0.95
C ILE A 303 -7.09 -8.62 -1.85
N ILE A 304 -7.74 -8.10 -2.90
CA ILE A 304 -8.44 -8.94 -3.88
C ILE A 304 -7.46 -9.86 -4.61
N GLU A 305 -6.29 -9.33 -5.00
CA GLU A 305 -5.24 -10.15 -5.64
C GLU A 305 -4.77 -11.25 -4.70
N LEU A 306 -4.51 -10.95 -3.42
CA LEU A 306 -4.16 -11.95 -2.41
C LEU A 306 -5.22 -13.03 -2.29
N ALA A 307 -6.49 -12.65 -2.17
CA ALA A 307 -7.60 -13.59 -2.04
C ALA A 307 -7.70 -14.52 -3.26
N SER A 308 -7.49 -13.97 -4.45
CA SER A 308 -7.47 -14.73 -5.71
C SER A 308 -6.31 -15.73 -5.77
N VAL A 309 -5.08 -15.30 -5.43
CA VAL A 309 -3.90 -16.18 -5.38
C VAL A 309 -4.06 -17.25 -4.29
N TYR A 310 -4.51 -16.85 -3.11
CA TYR A 310 -4.75 -17.75 -1.98
C TYR A 310 -5.74 -18.85 -2.34
N ARG A 311 -6.88 -18.51 -2.96
CA ARG A 311 -7.88 -19.48 -3.39
C ARG A 311 -7.27 -20.49 -4.39
N ARG A 312 -6.55 -20.01 -5.40
CA ARG A 312 -5.94 -20.87 -6.43
C ARG A 312 -4.90 -21.82 -5.85
N LEU A 313 -4.05 -21.33 -4.96
CA LEU A 313 -3.07 -22.17 -4.27
C LEU A 313 -3.77 -23.15 -3.32
N ARG A 314 -4.80 -22.73 -2.59
CA ARG A 314 -5.52 -23.62 -1.68
C ARG A 314 -6.20 -24.77 -2.41
N GLU A 315 -6.92 -24.46 -3.50
CA GLU A 315 -7.55 -25.47 -4.36
C GLU A 315 -6.50 -26.44 -4.94
N PHE A 316 -5.32 -25.93 -5.30
CA PHE A 316 -4.22 -26.77 -5.78
C PHE A 316 -3.67 -27.70 -4.68
N GLU A 317 -3.45 -27.18 -3.48
CA GLU A 317 -2.98 -27.96 -2.33
C GLU A 317 -4.00 -29.03 -1.92
N ASP A 318 -5.29 -28.69 -1.85
CA ASP A 318 -6.36 -29.62 -1.49
C ASP A 318 -6.48 -30.77 -2.52
N ARG A 319 -6.32 -30.49 -3.83
CA ARG A 319 -6.30 -31.52 -4.89
C ARG A 319 -5.11 -32.47 -4.76
N ILE A 320 -3.93 -31.95 -4.41
CA ILE A 320 -2.73 -32.77 -4.17
C ILE A 320 -2.96 -33.68 -2.96
N GLU A 321 -3.45 -33.13 -1.85
CA GLU A 321 -3.72 -33.90 -0.64
C GLU A 321 -4.75 -35.00 -0.86
N LYS A 322 -5.80 -34.72 -1.63
CA LYS A 322 -6.77 -35.73 -2.06
C LYS A 322 -6.12 -36.86 -2.88
N SER A 323 -5.31 -36.52 -3.88
CA SER A 323 -4.59 -37.53 -4.67
C SER A 323 -3.66 -38.41 -3.81
N ILE A 324 -3.01 -37.83 -2.80
CA ILE A 324 -2.15 -38.58 -1.87
C ILE A 324 -2.98 -39.51 -0.98
N PHE A 325 -4.16 -39.07 -0.54
CA PHE A 325 -5.06 -39.88 0.26
C PHE A 325 -5.60 -41.07 -0.53
N ASP A 326 -6.03 -40.83 -1.77
CA ASP A 326 -6.58 -41.86 -2.66
C ASP A 326 -5.53 -42.95 -2.95
N ASP A 327 -4.28 -42.58 -3.29
CA ASP A 327 -3.16 -43.53 -3.51
C ASP A 327 -2.92 -44.42 -2.27
N LYS A 328 -2.93 -43.84 -1.06
CA LYS A 328 -2.75 -44.60 0.19
C LYS A 328 -3.91 -45.51 0.54
N SER A 329 -5.12 -45.18 0.07
CA SER A 329 -6.30 -46.02 0.27
C SER A 329 -6.30 -47.23 -0.67
N SER A 330 -5.78 -47.08 -1.90
CA SER A 330 -5.61 -48.17 -2.85
C SER A 330 -4.49 -49.14 -2.50
N GLU A 331 -3.46 -48.73 -1.77
CA GLU A 331 -2.38 -49.63 -1.29
C GLU A 331 -2.78 -50.48 -0.08
N LYS A 332 -3.91 -50.19 0.57
CA LYS A 332 -4.42 -50.91 1.76
C LYS A 332 -5.46 -51.99 1.43
N ILE A 333 -5.85 -52.11 0.17
CA ILE A 333 -6.74 -53.14 -0.38
C ILE A 333 -5.85 -54.11 -1.15
#